data_AF-A0A183DRS8-F1
#
_entry.id   AF-A0A183DRS8-F1
#
_cell.length_a   1.000
_cell.length_b   1.000
_cell.length_c   1.000
_cell.angle_alpha   90.00
_cell.angle_beta   90.00
_cell.angle_gamma   90.00
#
_symmetry.space_group_name_H-M   'P 1'
#
loop_
_entity.id
_entity.type
_entity.pdbx_description
1 polymer ?
#
loop_
_entity_poly.entity_id
_entity_poly.type
_entity_poly.pdbx_seq_one_letter_code
_entity_poly.pdbx_strand_id
1 'polypeptide(L)'
;MSQCFDLSRCLGQHEFRVYVYPSDNESAMSVVYSNILKVIRESWYYTSDPQKACFSLLSSENYVKYVNELIASLPSEIWNSGRNHIIYNLYHGTYPNYSDHDLGFNTGYAIIARASANAQVFREEFDLSFPLFHEQHPLRTTVEVCSVFRNLLCAKINSYFGKAEWSLNMVDKYLVSFKGKRYVYGIGSETRDSLYHLHNGHSVVMVTTCKHNTDWKKYEDDRCEADNVEYDR
;
A
#
# COMPACT_ATOMS: atom_id res chain seq x y z
N MET A 1 -9.61 24.48 -0.53
CA MET A 1 -9.01 23.22 -0.03
C MET A 1 -9.65 22.70 1.27
N SER A 2 -10.24 23.52 2.14
CA SER A 2 -10.82 23.10 3.44
C SER A 2 -12.11 22.25 3.39
N GLN A 3 -12.59 21.87 2.21
CA GLN A 3 -13.84 21.11 2.04
C GLN A 3 -13.63 19.74 1.41
N CYS A 4 -12.44 19.15 1.42
CA CYS A 4 -12.26 17.77 0.91
C CYS A 4 -12.15 16.74 2.04
N PHE A 5 -11.96 17.20 3.27
CA PHE A 5 -11.80 16.38 4.45
C PHE A 5 -12.56 16.99 5.62
N ASP A 6 -13.26 16.17 6.40
CA ASP A 6 -13.99 16.59 7.59
C ASP A 6 -13.14 16.31 8.84
N LEU A 7 -12.44 17.34 9.31
CA LEU A 7 -11.63 17.25 10.53
C LEU A 7 -12.47 17.04 11.79
N SER A 8 -13.74 17.45 11.80
CA SER A 8 -14.58 17.38 13.00
C SER A 8 -14.82 15.94 13.44
N ARG A 9 -14.89 15.01 12.47
CA ARG A 9 -15.00 13.56 12.73
C ARG A 9 -13.80 12.99 13.46
N CYS A 10 -12.62 13.56 13.26
CA CYS A 10 -11.38 13.11 13.86
C CYS A 10 -11.10 13.81 15.19
N LEU A 11 -11.35 15.12 15.26
CA LEU A 11 -11.13 15.92 16.47
C LEU A 11 -12.20 15.70 17.54
N GLY A 12 -13.41 15.26 17.15
CA GLY A 12 -14.49 14.93 18.08
C GLY A 12 -14.31 13.57 18.79
N GLN A 13 -13.29 12.80 18.42
CA GLN A 13 -12.97 11.50 19.00
C GLN A 13 -11.76 11.63 19.93
N HIS A 14 -11.77 10.94 21.07
CA HIS A 14 -10.58 10.85 21.93
C HIS A 14 -9.44 10.03 21.30
N GLU A 15 -9.77 9.14 20.37
CA GLU A 15 -8.85 8.19 19.77
C GLU A 15 -9.02 8.16 18.25
N PHE A 16 -7.92 8.01 17.53
CA PHE A 16 -7.95 7.86 16.08
C PHE A 16 -8.47 6.46 15.71
N ARG A 17 -9.60 6.42 15.00
CA ARG A 17 -10.26 5.17 14.61
C ARG A 17 -10.41 5.04 13.09
N VAL A 18 -10.26 3.82 12.59
CA VAL A 18 -10.35 3.46 11.17
C VAL A 18 -11.38 2.35 10.97
N TYR A 19 -12.32 2.58 10.07
CA TYR A 19 -13.26 1.57 9.60
C TYR A 19 -12.77 1.00 8.25
N VAL A 20 -13.13 -0.24 7.93
CA VAL A 20 -12.68 -0.89 6.68
C VAL A 20 -13.82 -1.58 5.95
N TYR A 21 -13.79 -1.50 4.63
CA TYR A 21 -14.72 -2.17 3.72
C TYR A 21 -14.04 -3.31 2.95
N PRO A 22 -14.77 -4.37 2.56
CA PRO A 22 -16.07 -4.75 3.11
C PRO A 22 -15.93 -5.17 4.58
N SER A 23 -17.02 -5.07 5.34
CA SER A 23 -17.02 -5.45 6.76
C SER A 23 -17.11 -6.97 6.94
N ASP A 24 -17.72 -7.67 5.99
CA ASP A 24 -17.79 -9.12 5.97
C ASP A 24 -16.49 -9.76 5.46
N ASN A 25 -16.37 -11.06 5.71
CA ASN A 25 -15.29 -11.90 5.17
C ASN A 25 -15.75 -12.71 3.94
N GLU A 26 -16.99 -12.54 3.50
CA GLU A 26 -17.60 -13.32 2.41
C GLU A 26 -17.41 -12.65 1.04
N SER A 27 -17.18 -11.34 1.04
CA SER A 27 -16.90 -10.55 -0.15
C SER A 27 -15.67 -11.07 -0.89
N ALA A 28 -15.83 -11.25 -2.21
CA ALA A 28 -14.75 -11.64 -3.09
C ALA A 28 -13.71 -10.51 -3.20
N MET A 29 -12.58 -10.70 -2.52
CA MET A 29 -11.47 -9.75 -2.48
C MET A 29 -10.12 -10.43 -2.76
N SER A 30 -9.15 -9.66 -3.25
CA SER A 30 -7.79 -10.17 -3.48
C SER A 30 -7.09 -10.60 -2.19
N VAL A 31 -6.11 -11.49 -2.31
CA VAL A 31 -5.24 -11.91 -1.18
C VAL A 31 -4.53 -10.70 -0.56
N VAL A 32 -4.00 -9.80 -1.39
CA VAL A 32 -3.27 -8.61 -0.91
C VAL A 32 -4.17 -7.69 -0.10
N TYR A 33 -5.40 -7.45 -0.55
CA TYR A 33 -6.32 -6.60 0.18
C TYR A 33 -6.82 -7.26 1.48
N SER A 34 -7.12 -8.56 1.45
CA SER A 34 -7.47 -9.33 2.65
C SER A 34 -6.37 -9.26 3.72
N ASN A 35 -5.11 -9.33 3.30
CA ASN A 35 -3.94 -9.18 4.16
C ASN A 35 -3.87 -7.79 4.82
N ILE A 36 -4.12 -6.73 4.06
CA ILE A 36 -4.19 -5.36 4.58
C ILE A 36 -5.32 -5.22 5.60
N LEU A 37 -6.52 -5.71 5.27
CA LEU A 37 -7.67 -5.67 6.16
C LEU A 37 -7.40 -6.41 7.47
N LYS A 38 -6.73 -7.57 7.40
CA LYS A 38 -6.34 -8.34 8.59
C LYS A 38 -5.46 -7.53 9.52
N VAL A 39 -4.39 -6.90 9.01
CA VAL A 39 -3.47 -6.09 9.82
C VAL A 39 -4.20 -4.91 10.47
N ILE A 40 -5.08 -4.24 9.73
CA ILE A 40 -5.84 -3.10 10.29
C ILE A 40 -6.81 -3.58 11.36
N ARG A 41 -7.57 -4.67 11.12
CA ARG A 41 -8.56 -5.22 12.07
C ARG A 41 -7.91 -5.67 13.38
N GLU A 42 -6.68 -6.17 13.34
CA GLU A 42 -5.87 -6.55 14.51
C GLU A 42 -5.22 -5.35 15.23
N SER A 43 -5.21 -4.17 14.60
CA SER A 43 -4.61 -2.95 15.15
C SER A 43 -5.51 -2.22 16.15
N TRP A 44 -4.89 -1.42 17.02
CA TRP A 44 -5.59 -0.50 17.92
C TRP A 44 -6.53 0.47 17.19
N TYR A 45 -6.20 0.86 15.96
CA TYR A 45 -6.97 1.86 15.21
C TYR A 45 -8.33 1.33 14.73
N TYR A 46 -8.53 0.01 14.60
CA TYR A 46 -9.77 -0.51 14.03
C TYR A 46 -11.00 -0.27 14.90
N THR A 47 -12.09 0.16 14.25
CA THR A 47 -13.46 0.22 14.79
C THR A 47 -14.43 -0.57 13.89
N SER A 48 -15.37 -1.29 14.49
CA SER A 48 -16.50 -1.91 13.78
C SER A 48 -17.66 -0.95 13.52
N ASP A 49 -17.62 0.25 14.12
CA ASP A 49 -18.63 1.28 13.97
C ASP A 49 -18.12 2.38 13.02
N PRO A 50 -18.72 2.54 11.82
CA PRO A 50 -18.28 3.52 10.84
C PRO A 50 -18.56 4.97 11.25
N GLN A 51 -19.48 5.22 12.20
CA GLN A 51 -19.73 6.57 12.73
C GLN A 51 -18.58 7.04 13.62
N LYS A 52 -17.91 6.10 14.31
CA LYS A 52 -16.75 6.40 15.16
C LYS A 52 -15.44 6.57 14.39
N ALA A 53 -15.43 6.23 13.10
CA ALA A 53 -14.23 6.29 12.30
C ALA A 53 -13.87 7.73 11.88
N CYS A 54 -12.60 8.08 12.06
CA CYS A 54 -12.00 9.26 11.44
C CYS A 54 -11.72 9.00 9.96
N PHE A 55 -11.32 7.77 9.59
CA PHE A 55 -11.15 7.33 8.21
C PHE A 55 -11.84 6.01 7.93
N SER A 56 -12.32 5.85 6.70
CA SER A 56 -12.81 4.57 6.18
C SER A 56 -11.95 4.12 5.00
N LEU A 57 -11.44 2.89 5.04
CA LEU A 57 -10.64 2.31 3.97
C LEU A 57 -11.49 1.44 3.05
N LEU A 58 -11.35 1.66 1.74
CA LEU A 58 -11.96 0.90 0.66
C LEU A 58 -10.89 0.59 -0.40
N SER A 59 -11.10 -0.41 -1.25
CA SER A 59 -10.22 -0.70 -2.39
C SER A 59 -10.92 -0.49 -3.73
N SER A 60 -10.16 -0.31 -4.80
CA SER A 60 -10.69 -0.25 -6.17
C SER A 60 -11.32 -1.59 -6.63
N GLU A 61 -12.07 -1.55 -7.74
CA GLU A 61 -12.76 -2.73 -8.30
C GLU A 61 -11.82 -3.89 -8.67
N ASN A 62 -10.54 -3.60 -8.91
CA ASN A 62 -9.52 -4.61 -9.15
C ASN A 62 -9.27 -5.51 -7.94
N TYR A 63 -9.64 -5.04 -6.74
CA TYR A 63 -9.33 -5.68 -5.47
C TYR A 63 -10.56 -6.14 -4.70
N VAL A 64 -11.70 -5.46 -4.89
CA VAL A 64 -12.99 -5.79 -4.30
C VAL A 64 -14.01 -5.74 -5.43
N LYS A 65 -14.77 -6.81 -5.66
CA LYS A 65 -15.83 -6.79 -6.68
C LYS A 65 -17.02 -5.95 -6.21
N TYR A 66 -17.75 -5.36 -7.16
CA TYR A 66 -19.03 -4.66 -6.89
C TYR A 66 -18.90 -3.45 -5.95
N VAL A 67 -17.79 -2.71 -6.03
CA VAL A 67 -17.55 -1.52 -5.19
C VAL A 67 -18.59 -0.43 -5.43
N ASN A 68 -19.02 -0.25 -6.69
CA ASN A 68 -20.13 0.64 -7.02
C ASN A 68 -21.41 0.31 -6.25
N GLU A 69 -21.78 -0.97 -6.20
CA GLU A 69 -22.98 -1.44 -5.51
C GLU A 69 -22.84 -1.28 -4.00
N LEU A 70 -21.65 -1.58 -3.46
CA LEU A 70 -21.32 -1.34 -2.07
C LEU A 70 -21.51 0.15 -1.73
N ILE A 71 -20.90 1.07 -2.47
CA ILE A 71 -21.01 2.52 -2.24
C ILE A 71 -22.47 2.96 -2.36
N ALA A 72 -23.20 2.50 -3.38
CA ALA A 72 -24.60 2.84 -3.58
C ALA A 72 -25.52 2.35 -2.45
N SER A 73 -25.14 1.26 -1.78
CA SER A 73 -25.88 0.72 -0.63
C SER A 73 -25.61 1.46 0.69
N LEU A 74 -24.54 2.27 0.76
CA LEU A 74 -24.19 2.99 1.98
C LEU A 74 -25.13 4.17 2.23
N PRO A 75 -25.47 4.47 3.50
CA PRO A 75 -26.13 5.72 3.86
C PRO A 75 -25.31 6.93 3.39
N SER A 76 -26.00 8.00 2.96
CA SER A 76 -25.37 9.20 2.44
C SER A 76 -24.46 9.88 3.47
N GLU A 77 -24.80 9.78 4.76
CA GLU A 77 -24.02 10.30 5.88
C GLU A 77 -22.74 9.50 6.12
N ILE A 78 -22.76 8.20 5.77
CA ILE A 78 -21.61 7.31 5.90
C ILE A 78 -20.62 7.58 4.77
N TRP A 79 -21.05 7.49 3.50
CA TRP A 79 -20.17 7.73 2.36
C TRP A 79 -19.72 9.20 2.28
N ASN A 80 -20.61 10.14 2.64
CA ASN A 80 -20.35 11.57 2.72
C ASN A 80 -19.62 12.14 1.48
N SER A 81 -20.09 11.75 0.30
CA SER A 81 -19.47 12.09 -1.00
C SER A 81 -17.97 11.75 -1.06
N GLY A 82 -17.53 10.69 -0.38
CA GLY A 82 -16.14 10.23 -0.32
C GLY A 82 -15.29 10.91 0.74
N ARG A 83 -15.78 11.92 1.48
CA ARG A 83 -14.96 12.57 2.52
C ARG A 83 -14.54 11.58 3.58
N ASN A 84 -13.31 11.69 4.06
CA ASN A 84 -12.71 10.79 5.05
C ASN A 84 -12.63 9.32 4.57
N HIS A 85 -12.82 9.06 3.28
CA HIS A 85 -12.57 7.75 2.69
C HIS A 85 -11.20 7.74 2.03
N ILE A 86 -10.47 6.64 2.21
CA ILE A 86 -9.24 6.33 1.49
C ILE A 86 -9.56 5.19 0.55
N ILE A 87 -9.33 5.40 -0.75
CA ILE A 87 -9.45 4.37 -1.78
C ILE A 87 -8.07 3.86 -2.12
N TYR A 88 -7.84 2.60 -1.80
CA TYR A 88 -6.61 1.89 -2.07
C TYR A 88 -6.59 1.33 -3.50
N ASN A 89 -5.55 1.68 -4.26
CA ASN A 89 -5.32 1.14 -5.60
C ASN A 89 -3.85 0.82 -5.81
N LEU A 90 -3.47 -0.43 -5.53
CA LEU A 90 -2.09 -0.88 -5.63
C LEU A 90 -1.65 -1.12 -7.09
N TYR A 91 -2.54 -1.53 -7.99
CA TYR A 91 -2.19 -1.84 -9.37
C TYR A 91 -3.16 -1.16 -10.33
N HIS A 92 -2.61 -0.25 -11.13
CA HIS A 92 -3.33 0.50 -12.15
C HIS A 92 -2.92 0.06 -13.56
N GLY A 93 -2.42 -1.17 -13.74
CA GLY A 93 -2.05 -1.72 -15.04
C GLY A 93 -0.55 -1.71 -15.33
N THR A 94 -0.21 -2.13 -16.54
CA THR A 94 1.18 -2.20 -17.05
C THR A 94 1.24 -1.54 -18.41
N TYR A 95 2.37 -0.89 -18.72
CA TYR A 95 2.63 -0.32 -20.03
C TYR A 95 2.24 -1.28 -21.18
N PRO A 96 1.54 -0.81 -22.22
CA PRO A 96 1.02 0.55 -22.40
C PRO A 96 -0.35 0.81 -21.75
N ASN A 97 -0.98 -0.23 -21.20
CA ASN A 97 -2.37 -0.24 -20.73
C ASN A 97 -2.45 0.12 -19.24
N TYR A 98 -2.02 1.33 -18.89
CA TYR A 98 -2.28 1.88 -17.57
C TYR A 98 -3.74 2.34 -17.49
N SER A 99 -4.51 1.79 -16.54
CA SER A 99 -5.83 2.26 -16.13
C SER A 99 -5.69 3.40 -15.11
N ASP A 100 -4.96 4.44 -15.49
CA ASP A 100 -4.63 5.57 -14.59
C ASP A 100 -5.85 6.41 -14.23
N HIS A 101 -6.86 6.43 -15.09
CA HIS A 101 -7.96 7.39 -15.00
C HIS A 101 -9.26 6.80 -14.48
N ASP A 102 -9.46 5.48 -14.55
CA ASP A 102 -10.73 4.87 -14.20
C ASP A 102 -10.56 3.85 -13.06
N LEU A 103 -11.10 4.21 -11.90
CA LEU A 103 -11.26 3.29 -10.76
C LEU A 103 -12.53 2.45 -10.87
N GLY A 104 -13.33 2.67 -11.92
CA GLY A 104 -14.62 2.04 -12.18
C GLY A 104 -15.80 2.78 -11.56
N PHE A 105 -15.57 3.82 -10.75
CA PHE A 105 -16.63 4.49 -9.98
C PHE A 105 -16.30 5.94 -9.61
N ASN A 106 -17.34 6.69 -9.22
CA ASN A 106 -17.19 8.05 -8.74
C ASN A 106 -16.66 8.08 -7.30
N THR A 107 -15.43 8.52 -7.14
CA THR A 107 -14.73 8.60 -5.84
C THR A 107 -15.10 9.83 -5.01
N GLY A 108 -15.74 10.84 -5.60
CA GLY A 108 -16.02 12.11 -4.96
C GLY A 108 -14.78 12.75 -4.34
N TYR A 109 -14.86 13.08 -3.05
CA TYR A 109 -13.78 13.67 -2.25
C TYR A 109 -12.92 12.63 -1.51
N ALA A 110 -12.97 11.35 -1.90
CA ALA A 110 -12.10 10.34 -1.30
C ALA A 110 -10.63 10.60 -1.64
N ILE A 111 -9.76 10.35 -0.67
CA ILE A 111 -8.31 10.34 -0.83
C ILE A 111 -7.93 9.09 -1.62
N ILE A 112 -7.13 9.24 -2.67
CA ILE A 112 -6.71 8.10 -3.48
C ILE A 112 -5.29 7.73 -3.07
N ALA A 113 -5.13 6.50 -2.59
CA ALA A 113 -3.83 5.92 -2.28
C ALA A 113 -3.39 5.07 -3.47
N ARG A 114 -2.27 5.42 -4.13
CA ARG A 114 -1.77 4.70 -5.31
C ARG A 114 -0.31 4.27 -5.17
N ALA A 115 -0.02 3.05 -5.62
CA ALA A 115 1.35 2.70 -5.95
C ALA A 115 1.69 3.21 -7.35
N SER A 116 2.72 4.05 -7.44
CA SER A 116 3.15 4.78 -8.65
C SER A 116 2.10 5.75 -9.21
N ALA A 117 1.84 6.85 -8.49
CA ALA A 117 0.89 7.86 -8.92
C ALA A 117 1.40 8.66 -10.14
N ASN A 118 0.54 8.84 -11.14
CA ASN A 118 0.77 9.74 -12.26
C ASN A 118 0.61 11.20 -11.79
N ALA A 119 1.64 12.04 -11.98
CA ALA A 119 1.63 13.44 -11.59
C ALA A 119 0.50 14.27 -12.21
N GLN A 120 -0.08 13.83 -13.33
CA GLN A 120 -1.21 14.50 -13.97
C GLN A 120 -2.54 14.32 -13.22
N VAL A 121 -2.69 13.23 -12.47
CA VAL A 121 -3.94 12.86 -11.77
C VAL A 121 -3.80 12.97 -10.26
N PHE A 122 -2.58 12.88 -9.76
CA PHE A 122 -2.26 12.95 -8.34
C PHE A 122 -2.56 14.35 -7.79
N ARG A 123 -3.43 14.43 -6.78
CA ARG A 123 -3.71 15.69 -6.08
C ARG A 123 -2.67 15.89 -5.00
N GLU A 124 -1.73 16.79 -5.25
CA GLU A 124 -0.72 17.19 -4.29
C GLU A 124 -1.35 17.59 -2.94
N GLU A 125 -0.67 17.22 -1.85
CA GLU A 125 -1.11 17.45 -0.46
C GLU A 125 -2.44 16.79 -0.06
N PHE A 126 -3.03 15.96 -0.93
CA PHE A 126 -4.31 15.30 -0.68
C PHE A 126 -4.27 13.80 -0.91
N ASP A 127 -3.75 13.36 -2.05
CA ASP A 127 -3.60 11.94 -2.38
C ASP A 127 -2.34 11.35 -1.73
N LEU A 128 -2.33 10.02 -1.60
CA LEU A 128 -1.23 9.27 -1.00
C LEU A 128 -0.51 8.46 -2.08
N SER A 129 0.81 8.57 -2.14
CA SER A 129 1.62 7.66 -2.95
C SER A 129 2.47 6.76 -2.06
N PHE A 130 2.52 5.48 -2.41
CA PHE A 130 3.28 4.47 -1.68
C PHE A 130 3.96 3.50 -2.66
N PRO A 131 4.95 2.70 -2.25
CA PRO A 131 5.61 1.78 -3.17
C PRO A 131 4.71 0.61 -3.58
N LEU A 132 4.91 0.08 -4.78
CA LEU A 132 4.23 -1.13 -5.24
C LEU A 132 4.79 -2.34 -4.48
N PHE A 133 3.95 -3.02 -3.71
CA PHE A 133 4.31 -4.27 -3.04
C PHE A 133 3.97 -5.49 -3.90
N HIS A 134 4.84 -6.50 -3.84
CA HIS A 134 4.60 -7.79 -4.48
C HIS A 134 3.46 -8.55 -3.79
N GLU A 135 2.74 -9.40 -4.51
CA GLU A 135 1.63 -10.18 -3.93
C GLU A 135 2.08 -11.13 -2.81
N GLN A 136 3.33 -11.59 -2.86
CA GLN A 136 3.93 -12.42 -1.80
C GLN A 136 4.71 -11.59 -0.77
N HIS A 137 4.46 -10.28 -0.67
CA HIS A 137 5.07 -9.49 0.38
C HIS A 137 4.68 -10.05 1.76
N PRO A 138 5.65 -10.30 2.65
CA PRO A 138 5.38 -10.96 3.92
C PRO A 138 4.41 -10.15 4.78
N LEU A 139 3.55 -10.88 5.47
CA LEU A 139 2.47 -10.37 6.30
C LEU A 139 2.99 -10.01 7.69
N ARG A 140 3.51 -8.80 7.89
CA ARG A 140 3.91 -8.35 9.23
C ARG A 140 2.69 -8.22 10.16
N THR A 141 2.32 -9.31 10.80
CA THR A 141 1.34 -9.39 11.89
C THR A 141 2.07 -9.33 13.23
N THR A 142 1.34 -9.07 14.31
CA THR A 142 1.94 -9.19 15.67
C THR A 142 2.56 -10.55 15.87
N VAL A 143 1.93 -11.61 15.37
CA VAL A 143 2.43 -12.99 15.44
C VAL A 143 3.79 -13.15 14.73
N GLU A 144 3.96 -12.56 13.54
CA GLU A 144 5.24 -12.60 12.81
C GLU A 144 6.33 -11.73 13.46
N VAL A 145 5.98 -10.57 14.02
CA VAL A 145 6.95 -9.73 14.74
C VAL A 145 7.37 -10.39 16.06
N CYS A 146 6.45 -11.08 16.74
CA CYS A 146 6.74 -11.83 17.96
C CYS A 146 7.68 -13.00 17.74
N SER A 147 7.59 -13.68 16.59
CA SER A 147 8.48 -14.79 16.25
C SER A 147 9.90 -14.32 15.93
N VAL A 148 10.06 -13.12 15.35
CA VAL A 148 11.37 -12.57 14.95
C VAL A 148 12.10 -11.86 16.11
N PHE A 149 11.40 -11.08 16.95
CA PHE A 149 12.03 -10.21 17.96
C PHE A 149 12.18 -10.80 19.37
N ARG A 150 12.12 -12.13 19.53
CA ARG A 150 12.29 -12.87 20.81
C ARG A 150 11.52 -12.25 21.98
N ASN A 151 10.22 -12.56 22.09
CA ASN A 151 9.33 -12.52 23.28
C ASN A 151 9.21 -11.23 24.14
N LEU A 152 10.26 -10.44 24.37
CA LEU A 152 10.26 -9.27 25.26
C LEU A 152 9.43 -8.10 24.71
N LEU A 153 9.46 -7.88 23.38
CA LEU A 153 8.60 -6.88 22.74
C LEU A 153 7.12 -7.28 22.85
N CYS A 154 6.83 -8.58 22.76
CA CYS A 154 5.47 -9.10 22.73
C CYS A 154 4.81 -9.26 24.09
N ALA A 155 5.57 -9.50 25.16
CA ALA A 155 5.05 -9.42 26.51
C ALA A 155 4.47 -8.01 26.79
N LYS A 156 5.10 -6.95 26.27
CA LYS A 156 4.65 -5.56 26.45
C LYS A 156 3.45 -5.18 25.56
N ILE A 157 3.40 -5.70 24.33
CA ILE A 157 2.26 -5.50 23.40
C ILE A 157 1.00 -6.25 23.90
N ASN A 158 1.16 -7.48 24.40
CA ASN A 158 0.03 -8.31 24.81
C ASN A 158 -0.46 -8.05 26.24
N SER A 159 0.37 -7.60 27.18
CA SER A 159 -0.03 -7.54 28.60
C SER A 159 -0.85 -6.29 28.99
N TYR A 160 -1.02 -5.30 28.11
CA TYR A 160 -1.75 -4.07 28.44
C TYR A 160 -2.92 -3.70 27.51
N PHE A 161 -2.94 -4.13 26.22
CA PHE A 161 -3.84 -3.49 25.24
C PHE A 161 -4.75 -4.40 24.42
N GLY A 162 -4.62 -5.73 24.45
CA GLY A 162 -5.50 -6.67 23.73
C GLY A 162 -5.52 -6.54 22.18
N LYS A 163 -4.87 -5.53 21.62
CA LYS A 163 -4.71 -5.22 20.19
C LYS A 163 -3.30 -4.70 19.94
N ALA A 164 -2.82 -4.88 18.70
CA ALA A 164 -1.49 -4.47 18.28
C ALA A 164 -1.37 -2.93 18.25
N GLU A 165 -0.44 -2.37 19.03
CA GLU A 165 0.05 -1.00 18.81
C GLU A 165 1.30 -1.07 17.93
N TRP A 166 1.13 -0.77 16.63
CA TRP A 166 2.24 -0.64 15.70
C TRP A 166 2.86 0.74 15.89
N SER A 167 4.00 0.81 16.60
CA SER A 167 4.70 2.07 16.79
C SER A 167 5.11 2.65 15.43
N LEU A 168 4.59 3.84 15.10
CA LEU A 168 5.01 4.61 13.92
C LEU A 168 6.42 5.22 14.09
N ASN A 169 7.04 5.05 15.27
CA ASN A 169 8.40 5.50 15.58
C ASN A 169 9.46 4.42 15.29
N MET A 170 9.18 3.45 14.41
CA MET A 170 10.21 2.54 13.95
C MET A 170 11.26 3.34 13.17
N VAL A 171 12.51 3.29 13.63
CA VAL A 171 13.63 3.87 12.90
C VAL A 171 13.95 2.93 11.75
N ASP A 172 13.57 3.34 10.53
CA ASP A 172 13.91 2.59 9.33
C ASP A 172 15.43 2.47 9.21
N LYS A 173 15.92 1.24 9.05
CA LYS A 173 17.35 0.98 8.80
C LYS A 173 17.78 1.56 7.45
N TYR A 174 16.89 1.52 6.46
CA TYR A 174 17.13 1.99 5.11
C TYR A 174 16.23 3.20 4.84
N LEU A 175 16.83 4.30 4.39
CA LEU A 175 16.13 5.49 3.91
C LEU A 175 15.36 5.19 2.61
N VAL A 176 15.96 4.40 1.72
CA VAL A 176 15.35 3.98 0.44
C VAL A 176 15.68 2.51 0.19
N SER A 177 14.65 1.74 -0.18
CA SER A 177 14.84 0.38 -0.71
C SER A 177 14.08 0.22 -2.02
N PHE A 178 14.75 -0.31 -3.04
CA PHE A 178 14.15 -0.65 -4.33
C PHE A 178 14.51 -2.09 -4.69
N LYS A 179 13.52 -2.88 -5.08
CA LYS A 179 13.69 -4.21 -5.67
C LYS A 179 12.92 -4.25 -6.98
N GLY A 180 13.60 -4.42 -8.12
CA GLY A 180 12.94 -4.33 -9.42
C GLY A 180 13.69 -4.93 -10.60
N LYS A 181 13.13 -4.76 -11.80
CA LYS A 181 13.73 -5.25 -13.05
C LYS A 181 14.57 -4.15 -13.71
N ARG A 182 15.81 -4.49 -14.07
CA ARG A 182 16.73 -3.66 -14.87
C ARG A 182 16.64 -4.11 -16.32
N TYR A 183 16.36 -3.16 -17.20
CA TYR A 183 16.12 -3.44 -18.61
C TYR A 183 17.47 -3.28 -19.31
N VAL A 184 18.05 -4.39 -19.77
CA VAL A 184 19.35 -4.38 -20.46
C VAL A 184 19.26 -3.90 -21.92
N TYR A 185 18.03 -3.72 -22.42
CA TYR A 185 17.75 -3.14 -23.74
C TYR A 185 16.39 -2.42 -23.73
N GLY A 186 16.11 -1.62 -24.76
CA GLY A 186 14.82 -0.96 -24.97
C GLY A 186 14.70 0.43 -24.33
N ILE A 187 13.54 1.08 -24.55
CA ILE A 187 13.31 2.45 -24.08
C ILE A 187 13.35 2.50 -22.55
N GLY A 188 14.17 3.41 -22.00
CA GLY A 188 14.34 3.58 -20.56
C GLY A 188 15.35 2.61 -19.92
N SER A 189 16.07 1.79 -20.70
CA SER A 189 17.17 0.96 -20.20
C SER A 189 18.22 1.79 -19.48
N GLU A 190 18.74 2.85 -20.13
CA GLU A 190 19.78 3.72 -19.57
C GLU A 190 19.34 4.42 -18.28
N THR A 191 18.12 4.96 -18.24
CA THR A 191 17.60 5.63 -17.04
C THR A 191 17.49 4.65 -15.87
N ARG A 192 16.93 3.46 -16.11
CA ARG A 192 16.79 2.41 -15.07
C ARG A 192 18.13 1.85 -14.67
N ASP A 193 19.08 1.79 -15.61
CA ASP A 193 20.45 1.42 -15.35
C ASP A 193 21.01 2.36 -14.29
N SER A 194 20.98 3.67 -14.52
CA SER A 194 21.60 4.68 -13.64
C SER A 194 21.18 4.65 -12.16
N LEU A 195 20.02 4.04 -11.85
CA LEU A 195 19.54 3.90 -10.47
C LEU A 195 20.50 3.12 -9.56
N TYR A 196 21.37 2.26 -10.12
CA TYR A 196 22.36 1.54 -9.33
C TYR A 196 23.35 2.47 -8.63
N HIS A 197 23.62 3.65 -9.19
CA HIS A 197 24.53 4.63 -8.58
C HIS A 197 24.00 5.20 -7.26
N LEU A 198 22.70 5.06 -7.00
CA LEU A 198 22.11 5.42 -5.72
C LEU A 198 22.40 4.37 -4.64
N HIS A 199 22.76 3.14 -5.01
CA HIS A 199 23.04 2.07 -4.07
C HIS A 199 24.30 2.35 -3.25
N ASN A 200 24.16 2.41 -1.93
CA ASN A 200 25.28 2.58 -1.00
C ASN A 200 25.43 1.43 0.00
N GLY A 201 24.57 0.39 -0.10
CA GLY A 201 24.59 -0.78 0.80
C GLY A 201 24.25 -0.49 2.27
N HIS A 202 23.95 0.76 2.63
CA HIS A 202 23.77 1.19 4.02
C HIS A 202 22.41 1.81 4.28
N SER A 203 22.13 2.97 3.67
CA SER A 203 20.83 3.66 3.79
C SER A 203 20.00 3.58 2.50
N VAL A 204 20.63 3.31 1.36
CA VAL A 204 19.99 3.16 0.06
C VAL A 204 20.34 1.80 -0.53
N VAL A 205 19.35 0.92 -0.59
CA VAL A 205 19.48 -0.44 -1.11
C VAL A 205 18.73 -0.56 -2.43
N MET A 206 19.45 -0.71 -3.54
CA MET A 206 18.87 -0.89 -4.87
C MET A 206 19.25 -2.28 -5.35
N VAL A 207 18.28 -3.15 -5.52
CA VAL A 207 18.50 -4.54 -5.92
C VAL A 207 17.72 -4.79 -7.21
N THR A 208 18.43 -5.19 -8.26
CA THR A 208 17.84 -5.33 -9.59
C THR A 208 18.09 -6.70 -10.20
N THR A 209 17.17 -7.17 -11.04
CA THR A 209 17.39 -8.36 -11.87
C THR A 209 17.38 -8.01 -13.36
N CYS A 210 18.27 -8.64 -14.13
CA CYS A 210 18.25 -8.55 -15.60
C CYS A 210 17.22 -9.51 -16.22
N LYS A 211 16.57 -10.39 -15.44
CA LYS A 211 15.60 -11.39 -15.92
C LYS A 211 14.29 -10.72 -16.38
N HIS A 212 14.34 -10.05 -17.54
CA HIS A 212 13.21 -9.37 -18.15
C HIS A 212 12.94 -9.90 -19.56
N ASN A 213 11.68 -10.23 -19.88
CA ASN A 213 11.31 -10.94 -21.12
C ASN A 213 12.08 -12.28 -21.30
N THR A 214 11.90 -12.94 -22.43
CA THR A 214 12.55 -14.23 -22.72
C THR A 214 13.95 -14.07 -23.30
N ASP A 215 14.30 -12.89 -23.79
CA ASP A 215 15.51 -12.60 -24.57
C ASP A 215 16.56 -11.75 -23.84
N TRP A 216 16.38 -11.44 -22.55
CA TRP A 216 17.37 -10.66 -21.78
C TRP A 216 18.79 -11.22 -21.87
N LYS A 217 18.95 -12.55 -21.89
CA LYS A 217 20.25 -13.20 -22.01
C LYS A 217 21.03 -12.78 -23.25
N LYS A 218 20.35 -12.39 -24.33
CA LYS A 218 21.00 -11.92 -25.56
C LYS A 218 21.70 -10.58 -25.36
N TYR A 219 21.24 -9.78 -24.41
CA TYR A 219 21.72 -8.43 -24.14
C TYR A 219 22.31 -8.32 -22.74
N GLU A 220 22.69 -9.44 -22.12
CA GLU A 220 23.27 -9.42 -20.79
C GLU A 220 24.62 -8.69 -20.80
N ASP A 221 24.87 -7.94 -19.73
CA ASP A 221 26.15 -7.30 -19.47
C ASP A 221 26.83 -7.92 -18.25
N ASP A 222 28.07 -7.50 -18.01
CA ASP A 222 28.95 -8.05 -16.98
C ASP A 222 28.38 -7.97 -15.55
N ARG A 223 27.38 -7.12 -15.30
CA ARG A 223 26.77 -7.00 -13.96
C ARG A 223 25.60 -7.94 -13.73
N CYS A 224 25.00 -8.47 -14.79
CA CYS A 224 23.76 -9.23 -14.68
C CYS A 224 23.86 -10.46 -13.78
N GLU A 225 25.01 -11.12 -13.72
CA GLU A 225 25.22 -12.24 -12.81
C GLU A 225 25.14 -11.79 -11.35
N ALA A 226 25.91 -10.77 -10.97
CA ALA A 226 25.95 -10.22 -9.62
C ALA A 226 24.58 -9.62 -9.21
N ASP A 227 23.96 -8.85 -10.10
CA ASP A 227 22.63 -8.26 -9.92
C ASP A 227 21.59 -9.35 -9.61
N ASN A 228 21.57 -10.44 -10.38
CA ASN A 228 20.64 -11.54 -10.17
C ASN A 228 20.88 -12.28 -8.85
N VAL A 229 22.13 -12.47 -8.44
CA VAL A 229 22.47 -13.10 -7.16
C VAL A 229 22.00 -12.24 -5.98
N GLU A 230 22.26 -10.93 -6.01
CA GLU A 230 21.82 -10.03 -4.94
C GLU A 230 20.29 -9.90 -4.94
N TYR A 231 19.63 -9.97 -6.10
CA TYR A 231 18.18 -9.98 -6.22
C TYR A 231 17.49 -11.20 -5.64
N ASP A 232 18.11 -12.37 -5.76
CA ASP A 232 17.55 -13.61 -5.22
C ASP A 232 17.80 -13.75 -3.70
N ARG A 233 18.64 -12.88 -3.10
CA ARG A 233 18.87 -12.78 -1.65
C ARG A 233 17.73 -12.08 -0.90
#